data_AF-A0A7X6ZPM1-F1
#
_entry.id   AF-A0A7X6ZPM1-F1
#
_cell.length_a   1.000
_cell.length_b   1.000
_cell.length_c   1.000
_cell.angle_alpha   90.00
_cell.angle_beta   90.00
_cell.angle_gamma   90.00
#
_symmetry.space_group_name_H-M   'P 1'
#
loop_
_entity.id
_entity.type
_entity.pdbx_description
1 polymer ?
#
loop_
_entity_poly.entity_id
_entity_poly.type
_entity_poly.pdbx_seq_one_letter_code
_entity_poly.pdbx_strand_id
1 'polypeptide(L)'
;MKSKKKNKMRSGQAMVEYIIIVAIIAIAALIVFGLLGDAIKKKGSGAVSALDSDLGSEAQSAAQQSSADFIKNLDADGTSR
;
A
#
# COMPACT_ATOMS: atom_id res chain seq x y z
N MET A 1 -5.32 -43.08 -34.77
CA MET A 1 -6.24 -41.97 -34.39
C MET A 1 -5.70 -41.31 -33.11
N LYS A 2 -5.10 -40.11 -33.19
CA LYS A 2 -4.51 -39.42 -32.03
C LYS A 2 -5.62 -38.70 -31.23
N SER A 3 -5.91 -39.20 -30.03
CA SER A 3 -6.89 -38.60 -29.12
C SER A 3 -6.36 -37.26 -28.60
N LYS A 4 -7.00 -36.15 -29.01
CA LYS A 4 -6.76 -34.83 -28.42
C LYS A 4 -7.27 -34.86 -26.98
N LYS A 5 -6.34 -34.83 -26.00
CA LYS A 5 -6.69 -34.61 -24.58
C LYS A 5 -7.44 -33.28 -24.47
N LYS A 6 -8.74 -33.34 -24.22
CA LYS A 6 -9.53 -32.15 -23.87
C LYS A 6 -9.07 -31.74 -22.48
N ASN A 7 -8.42 -30.58 -22.33
CA ASN A 7 -8.19 -29.98 -21.02
C ASN A 7 -9.56 -29.75 -20.38
N LYS A 8 -9.93 -30.60 -19.42
CA LYS A 8 -11.08 -30.35 -18.56
C LYS A 8 -10.72 -29.15 -17.70
N MET A 9 -11.16 -27.97 -18.11
CA MET A 9 -11.11 -26.78 -17.27
C MET A 9 -11.82 -27.12 -15.96
N ARG A 10 -11.09 -27.09 -14.84
CA ARG A 10 -11.67 -27.33 -13.52
C ARG A 10 -12.50 -26.09 -13.18
N SER A 11 -13.82 -26.21 -13.20
CA SER A 11 -14.73 -25.13 -12.82
C SER A 11 -14.36 -24.67 -11.41
N GLY A 12 -13.97 -23.40 -11.26
CA GLY A 12 -13.51 -22.81 -9.99
C GLY A 12 -12.01 -22.52 -9.92
N GLN A 13 -11.17 -23.16 -10.75
CA GLN A 13 -9.72 -22.86 -10.79
C GLN A 13 -9.45 -21.41 -11.23
N ALA A 14 -10.19 -20.92 -12.22
CA ALA A 14 -10.07 -19.53 -12.70
C ALA A 14 -10.52 -18.48 -11.66
N MET A 15 -11.50 -18.81 -10.80
CA MET A 15 -11.97 -17.90 -9.74
C MET A 15 -10.92 -17.75 -8.64
N VAL A 16 -10.31 -18.86 -8.22
CA VAL A 16 -9.24 -18.82 -7.20
C VAL A 16 -8.00 -18.11 -7.73
N GLU A 17 -7.62 -18.36 -8.98
CA GLU A 17 -6.49 -17.68 -9.62
C GLU A 17 -6.71 -16.17 -9.69
N TYR A 18 -7.91 -15.73 -10.05
CA TYR A 18 -8.26 -14.31 -10.02
C TYR A 18 -8.14 -13.70 -8.62
N ILE A 19 -8.69 -14.38 -7.60
CA ILE A 19 -8.60 -13.90 -6.21
C ILE A 19 -7.14 -13.76 -5.77
N ILE A 20 -6.28 -14.73 -6.10
CA ILE A 20 -4.86 -14.69 -5.77
C ILE A 20 -4.18 -13.50 -6.45
N ILE A 21 -4.43 -13.26 -7.74
CA ILE A 21 -3.86 -12.13 -8.47
C ILE A 21 -4.30 -10.80 -7.84
N VAL A 22 -5.59 -10.65 -7.52
CA VAL A 22 -6.13 -9.45 -6.87
C VAL A 22 -5.47 -9.23 -5.50
N ALA A 23 -5.33 -10.30 -4.70
CA ALA A 23 -4.68 -10.22 -3.40
C ALA A 23 -3.22 -9.76 -3.50
N ILE A 24 -2.47 -10.27 -4.48
CA ILE A 24 -1.07 -9.88 -4.71
C ILE A 24 -0.99 -8.39 -5.11
N ILE A 25 -1.85 -7.94 -6.02
CA ILE A 25 -1.91 -6.53 -6.44
C ILE A 25 -2.25 -5.62 -5.27
N ALA A 26 -3.20 -6.01 -4.43
CA ALA A 26 -3.59 -5.24 -3.24
C ALA A 26 -2.42 -5.08 -2.26
N ILE A 27 -1.69 -6.16 -1.97
CA ILE A 27 -0.51 -6.12 -1.09
C ILE A 27 0.58 -5.22 -1.69
N ALA A 28 0.85 -5.35 -3.00
CA ALA A 28 1.81 -4.50 -3.68
C ALA A 28 1.42 -3.02 -3.62
N ALA A 29 0.14 -2.72 -3.80
CA ALA A 29 -0.38 -1.35 -3.72
C ALA A 29 -0.15 -0.76 -2.31
N LEU A 30 -0.43 -1.49 -1.23
CA LEU A 30 -0.20 -1.02 0.14
C LEU A 30 1.27 -0.61 0.36
N ILE A 31 2.21 -1.41 -0.14
CA ILE A 31 3.64 -1.12 -0.04
C ILE A 31 4.00 0.16 -0.82
N VAL A 32 3.55 0.25 -2.08
CA VAL A 32 3.83 1.42 -2.93
C VAL A 32 3.24 2.69 -2.34
N PHE A 33 1.99 2.65 -1.86
CA PHE A 33 1.34 3.80 -1.22
C PHE A 33 2.05 4.22 0.07
N GLY A 34 2.51 3.27 0.89
CA GLY A 34 3.30 3.58 2.09
C GLY A 34 4.61 4.31 1.75
N LEU A 35 5.39 3.77 0.81
CA LEU A 35 6.66 4.36 0.39
C LEU A 35 6.46 5.75 -0.28
N LEU A 36 5.43 5.89 -1.11
CA LEU A 36 5.09 7.15 -1.75
C LEU A 36 4.63 8.19 -0.73
N GLY A 37 3.78 7.79 0.23
CA GLY A 37 3.33 8.66 1.31
C GLY A 37 4.48 9.22 2.14
N ASP A 38 5.46 8.37 2.48
CA ASP A 38 6.66 8.81 3.21
C ASP A 38 7.52 9.76 2.36
N ALA A 39 7.67 9.49 1.06
CA ALA A 39 8.40 10.38 0.15
C ALA A 39 7.73 11.74 -0.01
N ILE A 40 6.40 11.78 -0.13
CA ILE A 40 5.61 13.01 -0.21
C ILE A 40 5.69 13.78 1.11
N LYS A 41 5.48 13.14 2.26
CA LYS A 41 5.61 13.77 3.59
C LYS A 41 6.98 14.40 3.79
N LYS A 42 8.06 13.68 3.44
CA LYS A 42 9.44 14.17 3.59
C LYS A 42 9.77 15.34 2.67
N LYS A 43 9.33 15.31 1.41
CA LYS A 43 9.56 16.42 0.47
C LYS A 43 8.67 17.62 0.78
N GLY A 44 7.43 17.36 1.18
CA GLY A 44 6.46 18.36 1.60
C GLY A 44 6.93 19.10 2.85
N SER A 45 7.38 18.40 3.90
CA SER A 45 7.89 19.03 5.12
C SER A 45 9.12 19.91 4.86
N GLY A 46 10.02 19.49 3.98
CA GLY A 46 11.17 20.31 3.57
C GLY A 46 10.76 21.57 2.80
N ALA A 47 9.74 21.49 1.94
CA ALA A 47 9.21 22.65 1.24
C ALA A 47 8.46 23.61 2.17
N VAL A 48 7.64 23.08 3.10
CA VAL A 48 6.93 23.89 4.10
C VAL A 48 7.92 24.57 5.04
N SER A 49 8.97 23.87 5.50
CA SER A 49 10.03 24.44 6.33
C SER A 49 10.77 25.61 5.67
N ALA A 50 10.85 25.63 4.34
CA ALA A 50 11.43 26.75 3.60
C ALA A 50 10.50 27.97 3.50
N LEU A 51 9.18 27.78 3.71
CA LEU A 51 8.17 28.84 3.69
C LEU A 51 7.85 29.35 5.10
N ASP A 52 7.78 28.45 6.07
CA ASP A 52 7.59 28.70 7.49
C ASP A 52 8.27 27.61 8.32
N SER A 53 9.22 28.02 9.17
CA SER A 53 10.03 27.12 9.98
C SER A 53 9.25 26.40 11.07
N ASP A 54 8.22 27.04 11.63
CA ASP A 54 7.42 26.46 12.72
C ASP A 54 6.47 25.38 12.16
N LEU A 55 5.72 25.70 11.10
CA LEU A 55 4.90 24.72 10.37
C LEU A 55 5.74 23.56 9.79
N GLY A 56 6.97 23.85 9.34
CA GLY A 56 7.89 22.84 8.84
C GLY A 56 8.32 21.84 9.90
N SER A 57 8.58 22.31 11.13
CA SER A 57 8.97 21.47 12.27
C SER A 57 7.85 20.52 12.69
N GLU A 58 6.60 20.99 12.65
CA GLU A 58 5.42 20.16 12.91
C GLU A 58 5.21 19.10 11.81
N ALA A 59 5.31 19.50 10.54
CA ALA A 59 5.22 18.58 9.41
C ALA A 59 6.34 17.54 9.39
N GLN A 60 7.56 17.92 9.82
CA GLN A 60 8.69 17.01 9.94
C GLN A 60 8.50 16.01 11.08
N SER A 61 7.90 16.42 12.19
CA SER A 61 7.55 15.52 13.31
C SER A 61 6.51 14.49 12.87
N ALA A 62 5.49 14.90 12.11
CA ALA A 62 4.53 13.98 11.50
C ALA A 62 5.16 13.04 10.45
N ALA A 63 6.21 13.49 9.77
CA ALA A 63 6.94 12.68 8.78
C ALA A 63 7.90 11.64 9.40
N GLN A 64 8.21 11.73 10.70
CA GLN A 64 9.04 10.73 11.41
C GLN A 64 8.29 9.42 11.62
N GLN A 65 6.96 9.46 11.70
CA GLN A 65 6.14 8.26 11.73
C GLN A 65 6.06 7.66 10.32
N SER A 66 6.71 6.49 10.16
CA SER A 66 6.65 5.71 8.93
C SER A 66 5.20 5.34 8.61
N SER A 67 4.81 5.44 7.34
CA SER A 67 3.49 4.99 6.90
C SER A 67 3.29 3.50 7.17
N ALA A 68 4.37 2.71 7.17
CA ALA A 68 4.29 1.30 7.52
C ALA A 68 3.94 1.07 9.00
N ASP A 69 4.44 1.91 9.91
CA ASP A 69 4.14 1.81 11.33
C ASP A 69 2.76 2.38 11.64
N PHE A 70 2.32 3.42 10.92
CA PHE A 70 0.93 3.85 10.94
C PHE A 70 -0.02 2.71 10.57
N ILE A 71 0.19 2.04 9.43
CA ILE A 71 -0.66 0.94 8.95
C ILE A 71 -0.68 -0.25 9.93
N LYS A 72 0.43 -0.56 10.61
CA LYS A 72 0.46 -1.62 11.63
C LYS A 72 -0.36 -1.29 12.88
N ASN A 73 -0.54 0.00 13.18
CA ASN A 73 -1.29 0.50 14.32
C ASN A 73 -2.69 0.99 13.93
N LEU A 74 -3.17 0.65 12.72
CA LEU A 74 -4.58 0.84 12.37
C LEU A 74 -5.41 -0.23 13.09
N ASP A 75 -6.36 0.23 13.90
CA ASP A 75 -7.41 -0.61 14.49
C ASP A 75 -8.40 -1.05 13.38
N ALA A 76 -9.22 -2.05 13.67
CA ALA A 76 -10.20 -2.62 12.75
C ALA A 76 -11.25 -1.59 12.28
N ASP A 77 -11.42 -0.49 13.03
CA ASP A 77 -12.27 0.64 12.66
C ASP A 77 -11.56 1.70 11.79
N GLY A 78 -10.28 1.50 11.47
CA GLY A 78 -9.47 2.40 10.64
C GLY A 78 -8.91 3.60 11.40
N THR A 79 -9.02 3.63 12.73
CA THR A 79 -8.40 4.66 13.57
C THR A 79 -7.03 4.20 14.06
N SER A 80 -6.11 5.15 14.28
CA SER A 80 -4.82 4.89 14.93
C SER A 80 -4.78 5.63 16.24
N ARG A 81 -4.54 4.92 17.35
CA ARG A 81 -4.36 5.48 18.69
C ARG A 81 -2.89 5.47 19.09
#